data_AF-A0A175RTG3-F1
#
_entry.id   AF-A0A175RTG3-F1
#
_cell.length_a   1.000
_cell.length_b   1.000
_cell.length_c   1.000
_cell.angle_alpha   90.00
_cell.angle_beta   90.00
_cell.angle_gamma   90.00
#
_symmetry.space_group_name_H-M   'P 1'
#
loop_
_entity.id
_entity.type
_entity.pdbx_description
1 polymer ?
#
loop_
_entity_poly.entity_id
_entity_poly.type
_entity_poly.pdbx_seq_one_letter_code
_entity_poly.pdbx_strand_id
1 'polypeptide(L)'
;AAERILEVEPLSADALATNGGKRAEPRVPFATLLDMGLVQPGTMLSCARGRHRAYVQADGTIRVEGGEPASIHKIGARVQGLDACNGWTFWHVVDGASLKPIDALRQIVRDAIAKAGL
;
A
#
# COMPACT_ATOMS: atom_id res chain seq x y z
N ALA A 1 9.62 6.55 39.88
CA ALA A 1 10.43 7.26 38.87
C ALA A 1 10.75 6.27 37.76
N ALA A 2 10.71 6.73 36.51
CA ALA A 2 10.63 5.94 35.28
C ALA A 2 11.98 5.40 34.82
N GLU A 3 11.98 4.29 34.07
CA GLU A 3 12.98 4.11 33.02
C GLU A 3 12.45 3.27 31.86
N ARG A 4 12.74 3.76 30.65
CA ARG A 4 12.14 3.42 29.36
C ARG A 4 12.98 2.33 28.69
N ILE A 5 12.36 1.22 28.26
CA ILE A 5 13.02 0.24 27.39
C ILE A 5 12.63 0.56 25.94
N LEU A 6 13.58 1.15 25.22
CA LEU A 6 13.60 1.34 23.78
C LEU A 6 14.90 0.72 23.29
N GLU A 7 14.84 -0.44 22.64
CA GLU A 7 15.94 -0.89 21.81
C GLU A 7 15.44 -1.96 20.82
N VAL A 8 15.18 -1.54 19.59
CA VAL A 8 15.13 -2.45 18.45
C VAL A 8 16.13 -1.90 17.45
N GLU A 9 17.23 -2.62 17.28
CA GLU A 9 18.27 -2.30 16.31
C GLU A 9 17.73 -2.36 14.88
N PRO A 10 18.00 -1.34 14.04
CA PRO A 10 17.67 -1.40 12.62
C PRO A 10 18.66 -2.33 11.90
N LEU A 11 18.12 -3.39 11.28
CA LEU A 11 18.87 -4.39 10.53
C LEU A 11 19.66 -3.73 9.37
N SER A 12 20.94 -4.09 9.29
CA SER A 12 21.98 -3.50 8.43
C SER A 12 21.69 -3.62 6.92
N ALA A 13 21.97 -2.55 6.19
CA ALA A 13 21.60 -2.32 4.79
C ALA A 13 22.49 -3.02 3.72
N ASP A 14 23.21 -4.09 4.07
CA ASP A 14 24.32 -4.63 3.24
C ASP A 14 24.19 -6.10 2.81
N ALA A 15 22.96 -6.64 2.68
CA ALA A 15 22.77 -8.06 2.38
C ALA A 15 22.18 -8.41 1.00
N LEU A 16 21.96 -7.46 0.07
CA LEU A 16 21.34 -7.77 -1.22
C LEU A 16 21.96 -7.03 -2.40
N ALA A 17 23.27 -7.19 -2.60
CA ALA A 17 23.86 -7.00 -3.92
C ALA A 17 23.51 -8.20 -4.81
N THR A 18 22.57 -8.04 -5.75
CA THR A 18 22.38 -8.98 -6.86
C THR A 18 22.40 -8.27 -8.21
N ASN A 19 23.51 -8.55 -8.92
CA ASN A 19 23.79 -8.61 -10.35
C ASN A 19 22.80 -8.02 -11.38
N GLY A 20 23.36 -7.30 -12.36
CA GLY A 20 22.66 -6.55 -13.39
C GLY A 20 21.71 -7.33 -14.31
N GLY A 21 20.53 -6.75 -14.50
CA GLY A 21 19.50 -7.09 -15.48
C GLY A 21 18.46 -5.98 -15.48
N LYS A 22 17.80 -5.71 -16.63
CA LYS A 22 16.81 -4.63 -16.88
C LYS A 22 16.16 -4.12 -15.59
N ARG A 23 16.52 -2.90 -15.17
CA ARG A 23 16.17 -2.31 -13.87
C ARG A 23 14.66 -2.41 -13.66
N ALA A 24 14.22 -3.46 -12.95
CA ALA A 24 12.83 -3.62 -12.57
C ALA A 24 12.49 -2.45 -11.66
N GLU A 25 11.34 -1.81 -11.88
CA GLU A 25 10.92 -0.71 -11.00
C GLU A 25 10.92 -1.19 -9.54
N PRO A 26 11.35 -0.32 -8.59
CA PRO A 26 11.37 -0.67 -7.18
C PRO A 26 10.03 -1.25 -6.72
N ARG A 27 10.10 -2.36 -5.97
CA ARG A 27 8.93 -2.98 -5.35
C ARG A 27 8.43 -2.09 -4.22
N VAL A 28 7.18 -1.65 -4.31
CA VAL A 28 6.53 -0.78 -3.32
C VAL A 28 5.38 -1.55 -2.65
N PRO A 29 5.51 -1.90 -1.36
CA PRO A 29 4.40 -2.38 -0.54
C PRO A 29 3.31 -1.32 -0.37
N PHE A 30 2.06 -1.73 -0.15
CA PHE A 30 0.96 -0.78 0.11
C PHE A 30 1.17 -0.01 1.43
N ALA A 31 1.74 -0.65 2.46
CA ALA A 31 2.10 0.00 3.73
C ALA A 31 2.99 1.24 3.53
N THR A 32 3.85 1.26 2.51
CA THR A 32 4.70 2.42 2.21
C THR A 32 3.89 3.67 1.85
N LEU A 33 2.69 3.52 1.28
CA LEU A 33 1.80 4.68 1.08
C LEU A 33 1.34 5.28 2.41
N LEU A 34 1.17 4.46 3.45
CA LEU A 34 0.83 4.92 4.78
C LEU A 34 2.03 5.56 5.45
N ASP A 35 3.20 4.93 5.37
CA ASP A 35 4.45 5.44 5.95
C ASP A 35 4.83 6.82 5.39
N MET A 36 4.54 7.05 4.10
CA MET A 36 4.77 8.34 3.44
C MET A 36 3.60 9.33 3.60
N GLY A 37 2.54 8.97 4.33
CA GLY A 37 1.37 9.82 4.56
C GLY A 37 0.48 10.06 3.33
N LEU A 38 0.70 9.32 2.23
CA LEU A 38 -0.10 9.41 1.00
C LEU A 38 -1.50 8.81 1.17
N VAL A 39 -1.63 7.87 2.11
CA VAL A 39 -2.89 7.24 2.51
C VAL A 39 -2.90 7.15 4.03
N GLN A 40 -4.02 7.48 4.67
CA GLN A 40 -4.13 7.38 6.14
C GLN A 40 -5.00 6.19 6.57
N PRO A 41 -4.79 5.63 7.77
CA PRO A 41 -5.74 4.69 8.35
C PRO A 41 -7.15 5.30 8.40
N GLY A 42 -8.16 4.49 8.10
CA GLY A 42 -9.55 4.93 7.95
C GLY A 42 -9.90 5.48 6.55
N THR A 43 -8.90 5.71 5.67
CA THR A 43 -9.17 6.13 4.29
C THR A 43 -10.08 5.12 3.59
N MET A 44 -11.16 5.62 2.99
CA MET A 44 -12.05 4.80 2.18
C MET A 44 -11.46 4.61 0.79
N LEU A 45 -11.29 3.36 0.40
CA LEU A 45 -11.03 2.92 -0.96
C LEU A 45 -12.32 2.47 -1.62
N SER A 46 -12.47 2.79 -2.90
CA SER A 46 -13.60 2.38 -3.73
C SER A 46 -13.11 1.69 -4.99
N CYS A 47 -13.91 0.78 -5.55
CA CYS A 47 -13.69 0.35 -6.93
C CYS A 47 -14.08 1.47 -7.92
N ALA A 48 -13.60 1.39 -9.18
CA ALA A 48 -13.88 2.39 -10.21
C ALA A 48 -15.38 2.67 -10.45
N ARG A 49 -16.25 1.68 -10.20
CA ARG A 49 -17.71 1.80 -10.36
C ARG A 49 -18.46 2.12 -9.05
N GLY A 50 -17.76 2.36 -7.94
CA GLY A 50 -18.39 2.70 -6.65
C GLY A 50 -19.11 1.55 -5.92
N ARG A 51 -19.12 0.33 -6.48
CA ARG A 51 -19.88 -0.83 -5.97
C ARG A 51 -19.29 -1.48 -4.72
N HIS A 52 -17.97 -1.43 -4.56
CA HIS A 52 -17.25 -2.01 -3.44
C HIS A 52 -16.46 -0.94 -2.72
N ARG A 53 -16.48 -1.02 -1.38
CA ARG A 53 -15.78 -0.11 -0.49
C ARG A 53 -14.96 -0.90 0.52
N ALA A 54 -13.77 -0.40 0.83
CA ALA A 54 -12.92 -0.94 1.87
C ALA A 54 -12.23 0.21 2.60
N TYR A 55 -11.84 -0.02 3.85
CA TYR A 55 -11.20 0.97 4.70
C TYR A 55 -9.78 0.55 5.02
N VAL A 56 -8.85 1.48 4.87
CA VAL A 56 -7.43 1.25 5.16
C VAL A 56 -7.24 1.06 6.66
N GLN A 57 -6.49 0.04 7.04
CA GLN A 57 -6.14 -0.26 8.43
C GLN A 57 -4.75 0.30 8.74
N ALA A 58 -4.42 0.43 10.03
CA ALA A 58 -3.15 1.01 10.48
C ALA A 58 -1.91 0.18 10.08
N ASP A 59 -2.09 -1.10 9.79
CA ASP A 59 -1.03 -2.04 9.42
C ASP A 59 -0.81 -2.16 7.90
N GLY A 60 -1.48 -1.32 7.09
CA GLY A 60 -1.41 -1.40 5.63
C GLY A 60 -2.24 -2.53 5.02
N THR A 61 -3.14 -3.15 5.79
CA THR A 61 -4.21 -3.96 5.23
C THR A 61 -5.43 -3.09 4.90
N ILE A 62 -6.41 -3.67 4.20
CA ILE A 62 -7.72 -3.04 4.00
C ILE A 62 -8.81 -4.00 4.46
N ARG A 63 -9.97 -3.44 4.82
CA ARG A 63 -11.09 -4.20 5.35
C ARG A 63 -12.40 -3.73 4.71
N VAL A 64 -13.22 -4.65 4.24
CA VAL A 64 -14.62 -4.36 3.93
C VAL A 64 -15.45 -4.33 5.21
N GLU A 65 -16.59 -3.67 5.20
CA GLU A 65 -17.49 -3.67 6.35
C GLU A 65 -17.87 -5.11 6.76
N GLY A 66 -17.75 -5.43 8.05
CA GLY A 66 -18.01 -6.77 8.60
C GLY A 66 -17.02 -7.87 8.18
N GLY A 67 -15.97 -7.55 7.42
CA GLY A 67 -14.98 -8.53 6.97
C GLY A 67 -13.68 -8.51 7.78
N GLU A 68 -12.87 -9.56 7.62
CA GLU A 68 -11.51 -9.60 8.16
C GLU A 68 -10.53 -8.77 7.31
N PRO A 69 -9.58 -8.05 7.93
CA PRO A 69 -8.53 -7.34 7.21
C PRO A 69 -7.68 -8.29 6.36
N ALA A 70 -7.30 -7.83 5.17
CA ALA A 70 -6.31 -8.51 4.36
C ALA A 70 -5.66 -7.53 3.36
N SER A 71 -4.70 -8.02 2.58
CA SER A 71 -4.05 -7.23 1.55
C SER A 71 -5.04 -6.67 0.53
N ILE A 72 -4.68 -5.56 -0.13
CA ILE A 72 -5.46 -4.93 -1.21
C ILE A 72 -5.84 -5.93 -2.32
N HIS A 73 -4.96 -6.90 -2.58
CA HIS A 73 -5.16 -7.94 -3.59
C HIS A 73 -6.18 -8.97 -3.12
N LYS A 74 -6.04 -9.49 -1.90
CA LYS A 74 -6.94 -10.52 -1.35
C LYS A 74 -8.35 -9.97 -1.15
N ILE A 75 -8.49 -8.75 -0.66
CA ILE A 75 -9.81 -8.10 -0.52
C ILE A 75 -10.40 -7.79 -1.90
N GLY A 76 -9.60 -7.29 -2.85
CA GLY A 76 -10.05 -7.06 -4.23
C GLY A 76 -10.55 -8.33 -4.93
N ALA A 77 -9.86 -9.46 -4.73
CA ALA A 77 -10.25 -10.75 -5.28
C ALA A 77 -11.56 -11.25 -4.64
N ARG A 78 -11.64 -11.18 -3.30
CA ARG A 78 -12.81 -11.59 -2.52
C ARG A 78 -14.08 -10.83 -2.93
N VAL A 79 -14.03 -9.51 -3.04
CA VAL A 79 -15.24 -8.71 -3.37
C VAL A 79 -15.71 -8.90 -4.82
N GLN A 80 -14.82 -9.36 -5.70
CA GLN A 80 -15.15 -9.67 -7.09
C GLN A 80 -15.55 -11.14 -7.29
N GLY A 81 -15.37 -12.02 -6.30
CA GLY A 81 -15.56 -13.45 -6.46
C GLY A 81 -14.54 -14.10 -7.40
N LEU A 82 -13.30 -13.58 -7.40
CA LEU A 82 -12.20 -14.05 -8.24
C LEU A 82 -11.09 -14.67 -7.39
N ASP A 83 -10.26 -15.51 -8.01
CA ASP A 83 -9.08 -16.09 -7.34
C ASP A 83 -7.95 -15.09 -7.11
N ALA A 84 -7.85 -14.07 -7.98
CA ALA A 84 -6.82 -13.05 -7.92
C ALA A 84 -7.32 -11.68 -8.38
N CYS A 85 -6.68 -10.62 -7.89
CA CYS A 85 -6.97 -9.24 -8.26
C CYS A 85 -5.70 -8.38 -8.18
N ASN A 86 -5.50 -7.52 -9.18
CA ASN A 86 -4.53 -6.44 -9.07
C ASN A 86 -5.14 -5.28 -8.24
N GLY A 87 -4.89 -5.28 -6.93
CA GLY A 87 -5.43 -4.29 -6.01
C GLY A 87 -5.00 -2.85 -6.35
N TRP A 88 -3.84 -2.64 -6.96
CA TRP A 88 -3.31 -1.31 -7.27
C TRP A 88 -4.18 -0.53 -8.27
N THR A 89 -4.71 -1.23 -9.27
CA THR A 89 -5.56 -0.64 -10.31
C THR A 89 -7.04 -0.80 -9.99
N PHE A 90 -7.41 -1.74 -9.12
CA PHE A 90 -8.80 -1.96 -8.73
C PHE A 90 -9.28 -0.92 -7.71
N TRP A 91 -8.48 -0.66 -6.68
CA TRP A 91 -8.83 0.27 -5.62
C TRP A 91 -8.46 1.71 -5.98
N HIS A 92 -9.35 2.62 -5.63
CA HIS A 92 -9.23 4.04 -5.88
C HIS A 92 -9.43 4.79 -4.56
N VAL A 93 -8.64 5.83 -4.32
CA VAL A 93 -8.94 6.83 -3.30
C VAL A 93 -9.95 7.82 -3.86
N VAL A 94 -10.84 8.29 -2.98
CA VAL A 94 -11.72 9.43 -3.28
C VAL A 94 -10.97 10.70 -2.91
N ASP A 95 -10.66 11.52 -3.91
CA ASP A 95 -10.01 12.82 -3.76
C ASP A 95 -10.98 13.90 -4.26
N GLY A 96 -11.77 14.43 -3.33
CA GLY A 96 -12.87 15.35 -3.62
C GLY A 96 -13.91 14.71 -4.54
N ALA A 97 -14.10 15.28 -5.74
CA ALA A 97 -15.01 14.76 -6.76
C ALA A 97 -14.36 13.70 -7.68
N SER A 98 -13.08 13.39 -7.51
CA SER A 98 -12.32 12.51 -8.40
C SER A 98 -12.01 11.16 -7.74
N LEU A 99 -12.02 10.10 -8.56
CA LEU A 99 -11.53 8.77 -8.18
C LEU A 99 -10.16 8.56 -8.82
N LYS A 100 -9.14 8.31 -8.01
CA LYS A 100 -7.78 8.06 -8.48
C LYS A 100 -7.33 6.66 -8.08
N PRO A 101 -6.81 5.83 -9.00
CA PRO A 101 -6.31 4.51 -8.65
C PRO A 101 -5.14 4.66 -7.67
N ILE A 102 -5.05 3.77 -6.68
CA ILE A 102 -3.95 3.82 -5.69
C ILE A 102 -2.58 3.57 -6.34
N ASP A 103 -2.55 3.01 -7.55
CA ASP A 103 -1.35 2.91 -8.38
C ASP A 103 -0.71 4.28 -8.70
N ALA A 104 -1.52 5.34 -8.83
CA ALA A 104 -1.00 6.69 -9.03
C ALA A 104 -0.17 7.15 -7.81
N LEU A 105 -0.59 6.76 -6.60
CA LEU A 105 0.17 7.04 -5.38
C LEU A 105 1.44 6.19 -5.31
N ARG A 106 1.39 4.93 -5.80
CA ARG A 106 2.57 4.07 -5.91
C ARG A 106 3.63 4.68 -6.81
N GLN A 107 3.22 5.36 -7.89
CA GLN A 107 4.16 6.03 -8.77
C GLN A 107 4.90 7.17 -8.07
N ILE A 108 4.23 7.95 -7.21
CA ILE A 108 4.86 9.00 -6.40
C ILE A 108 5.99 8.42 -5.54
N VAL A 109 5.76 7.26 -4.92
CA VAL A 109 6.79 6.56 -4.12
C VAL A 109 7.96 6.11 -4.98
N ARG A 110 7.70 5.52 -6.15
CA ARG A 110 8.76 5.08 -7.07
C ARG A 110 9.63 6.24 -7.54
N ASP A 111 9.00 7.37 -7.88
CA ASP A 111 9.70 8.57 -8.29
C ASP A 111 10.54 9.13 -7.13
N ALA A 112 10.03 9.07 -5.90
CA ALA A 112 10.78 9.45 -4.70
C ALA A 112 11.99 8.55 -4.46
N ILE A 113 11.85 7.23 -4.58
CA ILE A 113 12.94 6.25 -4.48
C ILE A 113 14.00 6.52 -5.56
N ALA A 114 13.58 6.71 -6.80
CA ALA A 114 14.47 6.99 -7.92
C ALA A 114 15.25 8.31 -7.73
N LYS A 115 14.60 9.37 -7.21
CA LYS A 115 15.25 10.64 -6.88
C LYS A 115 16.22 10.51 -5.70
N ALA A 116 15.92 9.64 -4.74
CA ALA A 116 16.79 9.37 -3.59
C ALA A 116 18.04 8.54 -3.96
N GLY A 117 18.15 8.07 -5.21
CA GLY A 117 19.33 7.34 -5.70
C GLY A 117 19.45 5.90 -5.19
N LEU A 118 18.36 5.33 -4.66
CA LEU A 118 18.25 3.94 -4.26
C LEU A 118 17.93 3.01 -5.45
#